data_AF-A0A354TGK8-F1
#
_entry.id   AF-A0A354TGK8-F1
#
_cell.length_a   1.000
_cell.length_b   1.000
_cell.length_c   1.000
_cell.angle_alpha   90.00
_cell.angle_beta   90.00
_cell.angle_gamma   90.00
#
_symmetry.space_group_name_H-M   'P 1'
#
loop_
_entity.id
_entity.type
_entity.pdbx_description
1 polymer ?
#
loop_
_entity_poly.entity_id
_entity_poly.type
_entity_poly.pdbx_seq_one_letter_code
_entity_poly.pdbx_strand_id
1 'polypeptide(L)'
;MKDTGLGRGQWGLCQDDFGRLYFNYNSDMLRADLLPTEAFTKNPLLRTAASINAKLAADQTLYPSHPTPGVNRGYDPKTLSADGKLTRPTGTCGALIYRGDAFPAAYRGNAFVPEPCANLVKRFTMSETDGIPKATNTAKATEFLTSTDERFRPVQAANGPD
;
A
#
# COMPACT_ATOMS: atom_id res chain seq x y z
N MET A 1 -1.51 22.38 23.70
CA MET A 1 -2.26 21.19 23.25
C MET A 1 -1.31 20.33 22.45
N LYS A 2 -1.24 19.03 22.74
CA LYS A 2 -0.50 18.08 21.89
C LYS A 2 -1.25 18.05 20.55
N ASP A 3 -0.61 18.42 19.45
CA ASP A 3 -1.25 18.34 18.13
C ASP A 3 -1.56 16.87 17.87
N THR A 4 -2.83 16.49 17.97
CA THR A 4 -3.27 15.14 17.65
C THR A 4 -3.25 15.06 16.13
N GLY A 5 -2.10 14.67 15.57
CA GLY A 5 -1.98 14.38 14.15
C GLY A 5 -3.08 13.40 13.71
N LEU A 6 -3.48 13.46 12.43
CA LEU A 6 -4.68 12.78 11.89
C LEU A 6 -4.67 11.24 11.93
N GLY A 7 -3.74 10.60 12.66
CA GLY A 7 -3.66 9.14 12.82
C GLY A 7 -3.49 8.42 11.48
N ARG A 8 -2.34 8.58 10.84
CA ARG A 8 -2.08 8.05 9.48
C ARG A 8 -1.20 6.83 9.50
N GLY A 9 -1.69 5.76 8.87
CA GLY A 9 -0.95 4.54 8.61
C GLY A 9 -0.32 3.91 9.85
N GLN A 10 0.53 2.91 9.64
CA GLN A 10 1.33 2.29 10.70
C GLN A 10 2.84 2.35 10.42
N TRP A 11 3.25 2.15 9.17
CA TRP A 11 4.66 2.22 8.78
C TRP A 11 4.83 2.74 7.35
N GLY A 12 5.65 3.77 7.20
CA GLY A 12 5.96 4.41 5.92
C GLY A 12 4.97 5.50 5.51
N LEU A 13 5.49 6.45 4.74
CA LEU A 13 4.75 7.56 4.15
C LEU A 13 5.45 7.93 2.84
N CYS A 14 4.67 8.09 1.77
CA CYS A 14 5.17 8.64 0.52
C CYS A 14 4.17 9.64 -0.06
N GLN A 15 4.51 10.24 -1.20
CA GLN A 15 3.64 11.17 -1.90
C GLN A 15 3.73 10.99 -3.42
N ASP A 16 2.70 11.45 -4.14
CA ASP A 16 2.74 11.58 -5.59
C ASP A 16 3.33 12.93 -6.05
N ASP A 17 3.25 13.22 -7.35
CA ASP A 17 3.74 14.47 -7.95
C ASP A 17 2.93 15.71 -7.50
N PHE A 18 1.71 15.52 -6.99
CA PHE A 18 0.86 16.60 -6.46
C PHE A 18 1.05 16.82 -4.95
N GLY A 19 1.90 16.01 -4.29
CA GLY A 19 2.11 16.07 -2.85
C GLY A 19 0.99 15.41 -2.03
N ARG A 20 0.08 14.65 -2.65
CA ARG A 20 -0.90 13.85 -1.89
C ARG A 20 -0.16 12.78 -1.11
N LEU A 21 -0.51 12.62 0.16
CA LEU A 21 0.14 11.66 1.05
C LEU A 21 -0.47 10.27 0.87
N TYR A 22 0.37 9.24 0.75
CA TYR A 22 -0.03 7.83 0.67
C TYR A 22 0.62 7.03 1.80
N PHE A 23 -0.16 6.13 2.39
CA PHE A 23 0.21 5.32 3.55
C PHE A 23 -0.65 4.06 3.63
N ASN A 24 -0.35 3.17 4.57
CA ASN A 24 -1.04 1.89 4.71
C ASN A 24 -1.15 1.41 6.16
N TYR A 25 -2.01 0.42 6.35
CA TYR A 25 -2.20 -0.32 7.60
C TYR A 25 -1.94 -1.80 7.34
N ASN A 26 -1.67 -2.59 8.38
CA ASN A 26 -1.30 -4.01 8.29
C ASN A 26 -2.18 -4.85 7.33
N SER A 27 -3.48 -4.55 7.27
CA SER A 27 -4.44 -5.27 6.40
C SER A 27 -5.12 -4.36 5.37
N ASP A 28 -4.52 -3.20 5.06
CA ASP A 28 -5.02 -2.27 4.05
C ASP A 28 -3.85 -1.65 3.26
N MET A 29 -3.63 -2.18 2.07
CA MET A 29 -2.44 -1.95 1.24
C MET A 29 -2.18 -0.50 0.85
N LEU A 30 -3.22 0.30 0.61
CA LEU A 30 -3.00 1.67 0.14
C LEU A 30 -4.16 2.58 0.49
N ARG A 31 -3.81 3.67 1.16
CA ARG A 31 -4.68 4.78 1.51
C ARG A 31 -4.02 6.10 1.16
N ALA A 32 -4.83 7.14 1.03
CA ALA A 32 -4.33 8.49 0.83
C ALA A 32 -5.14 9.56 1.55
N ASP A 33 -4.52 10.71 1.74
CA ASP A 33 -5.21 11.97 1.97
C ASP A 33 -5.42 12.67 0.63
N LEU A 34 -6.68 12.98 0.32
CA LEU A 34 -7.10 13.63 -0.93
C LEU A 34 -6.92 15.14 -0.92
N LEU A 35 -6.71 15.73 0.26
CA LEU A 35 -6.44 17.16 0.44
C LEU A 35 -5.09 17.37 1.14
N PRO A 36 -4.40 18.48 0.85
CA PRO A 36 -3.14 18.82 1.52
C PRO A 36 -3.38 19.11 3.01
N THR A 37 -2.36 18.91 3.84
CA THR A 37 -2.50 19.01 5.30
C THR A 37 -2.98 20.39 5.75
N GLU A 38 -2.59 21.43 5.04
CA GLU A 38 -2.96 22.83 5.28
C GLU A 38 -4.47 23.06 5.19
N ALA A 39 -5.18 22.31 4.34
CA ALA A 39 -6.64 22.40 4.23
C ALA A 39 -7.31 22.04 5.57
N PHE A 40 -6.78 21.04 6.27
CA PHE A 40 -7.30 20.54 7.55
C PHE A 40 -6.96 21.45 8.73
N THR A 41 -5.90 22.26 8.62
CA THR A 41 -5.55 23.28 9.61
C THR A 41 -6.48 24.49 9.49
N LYS A 42 -6.86 24.87 8.27
CA LYS A 42 -7.73 26.02 8.01
C LYS A 42 -9.22 25.73 8.27
N ASN A 43 -9.66 24.48 8.05
CA ASN A 43 -11.04 24.09 8.30
C ASN A 43 -11.11 22.75 9.05
N PRO A 44 -11.37 22.76 10.37
CA PRO A 44 -11.51 21.54 11.17
C PRO A 44 -12.60 20.59 10.69
N LEU A 45 -13.63 21.07 9.97
CA LEU A 45 -14.69 20.20 9.42
C LEU A 45 -14.16 19.24 8.34
N LEU A 46 -13.03 19.58 7.71
CA LEU A 46 -12.38 18.70 6.73
C LEU A 46 -11.61 17.54 7.41
N ARG A 47 -11.43 17.56 8.73
CA ARG A 47 -10.72 16.51 9.48
C ARG A 47 -11.52 15.20 9.63
N THR A 48 -12.83 15.26 9.44
CA THR A 48 -13.74 14.12 9.47
C THR A 48 -14.35 13.82 8.10
N ALA A 49 -13.92 14.55 7.06
CA ALA A 49 -14.38 14.34 5.71
C ALA A 49 -13.75 13.10 5.09
N ALA A 50 -14.43 12.48 4.12
CA ALA A 50 -13.95 11.33 3.35
C ALA A 50 -12.63 11.59 2.59
N SER A 51 -12.15 12.83 2.59
CA SER A 51 -10.87 13.26 2.02
C SER A 51 -9.64 12.86 2.82
N ILE A 52 -9.77 12.32 4.03
CA ILE A 52 -8.63 11.82 4.84
C ILE A 52 -8.70 10.31 4.91
N ASN A 53 -7.54 9.65 4.83
CA ASN A 53 -7.44 8.21 5.08
C ASN A 53 -8.37 7.40 4.15
N ALA A 54 -8.50 7.87 2.91
CA ALA A 54 -9.33 7.28 1.88
C ALA A 54 -8.74 5.95 1.43
N LYS A 55 -9.55 4.89 1.41
CA LYS A 55 -9.14 3.56 0.95
C LYS A 55 -9.09 3.54 -0.58
N LEU A 56 -7.95 3.15 -1.16
CA LEU A 56 -7.74 3.21 -2.62
C LEU A 56 -7.81 1.84 -3.30
N ALA A 57 -7.37 0.78 -2.62
CA ALA A 57 -7.31 -0.57 -3.18
C ALA A 57 -8.53 -1.39 -2.73
N ALA A 58 -9.51 -1.58 -3.62
CA ALA A 58 -10.69 -2.39 -3.33
C ALA A 58 -10.34 -3.90 -3.34
N ASP A 59 -9.66 -4.35 -4.39
CA ASP A 59 -9.07 -5.67 -4.48
C ASP A 59 -7.59 -5.62 -4.03
N GLN A 60 -7.26 -6.41 -3.02
CA GLN A 60 -5.92 -6.52 -2.43
C GLN A 60 -5.43 -7.97 -2.41
N THR A 61 -6.01 -8.81 -3.28
CA THR A 61 -5.68 -10.24 -3.35
C THR A 61 -4.20 -10.42 -3.65
N LEU A 62 -3.58 -11.33 -2.89
CA LEU A 62 -2.17 -11.64 -2.99
C LEU A 62 -1.94 -12.95 -3.73
N TYR A 63 -0.84 -13.01 -4.48
CA TYR A 63 -0.39 -14.20 -5.19
C TYR A 63 1.06 -14.58 -4.82
N PRO A 64 1.31 -15.10 -3.60
CA PRO A 64 2.64 -15.55 -3.21
C PRO A 64 3.12 -16.73 -4.09
N SER A 65 4.42 -16.78 -4.37
CA SER A 65 5.01 -17.86 -5.17
C SER A 65 5.26 -19.16 -4.40
N HIS A 66 5.05 -19.17 -3.08
CA HIS A 66 5.30 -20.31 -2.19
C HIS A 66 4.39 -20.25 -0.95
N PRO A 67 4.24 -21.34 -0.16
CA PRO A 67 3.52 -21.31 1.10
C PRO A 67 4.13 -20.31 2.09
N THR A 68 3.31 -19.52 2.77
CA THR A 68 3.75 -18.42 3.65
C THR A 68 3.17 -18.63 5.05
N PRO A 69 3.73 -19.53 5.88
CA PRO A 69 3.18 -19.81 7.21
C PRO A 69 3.53 -18.73 8.26
N GLY A 70 4.62 -17.97 8.03
CA GLY A 70 5.13 -16.94 8.93
C GLY A 70 4.37 -15.61 8.87
N VAL A 71 3.06 -15.66 9.09
CA VAL A 71 2.10 -14.55 8.94
C VAL A 71 1.46 -14.16 10.27
N ASN A 72 0.95 -12.94 10.35
CA ASN A 72 0.13 -12.53 11.48
C ASN A 72 -1.21 -13.28 11.46
N ARG A 73 -1.62 -13.84 12.61
CA ARG A 73 -2.80 -14.70 12.77
C ARG A 73 -2.81 -15.98 11.90
N GLY A 74 -1.64 -16.57 11.65
CA GLY A 74 -1.54 -17.85 10.92
C GLY A 74 -2.24 -19.05 11.59
N TYR A 75 -2.60 -18.92 12.87
CA TYR A 75 -3.39 -19.91 13.60
C TYR A 75 -4.88 -19.91 13.21
N ASP A 76 -5.39 -18.84 12.58
CA ASP A 76 -6.77 -18.78 12.11
C ASP A 76 -6.86 -19.55 10.78
N PRO A 77 -7.71 -20.60 10.68
CA PRO A 77 -7.87 -21.40 9.48
C PRO A 77 -8.24 -20.63 8.21
N LYS A 78 -8.70 -19.37 8.34
CA LYS A 78 -9.09 -18.50 7.22
C LYS A 78 -7.94 -17.61 6.72
N THR A 79 -6.82 -17.54 7.43
CA THR A 79 -5.70 -16.66 7.08
C THR A 79 -4.96 -17.15 5.85
N LEU A 80 -4.74 -18.46 5.76
CA LEU A 80 -4.02 -19.11 4.67
C LEU A 80 -4.99 -19.89 3.79
N SER A 81 -4.70 -19.93 2.49
CA SER A 81 -5.35 -20.87 1.57
C SER A 81 -4.99 -22.32 1.91
N ALA A 82 -5.68 -23.26 1.28
CA ALA A 82 -5.43 -24.69 1.47
C ALA A 82 -3.98 -25.12 1.13
N ASP A 83 -3.32 -24.41 0.21
CA ASP A 83 -1.90 -24.60 -0.13
C ASP A 83 -0.94 -23.76 0.73
N GLY A 84 -1.42 -23.19 1.84
CA GLY A 84 -0.62 -22.51 2.85
C GLY A 84 -0.20 -21.09 2.48
N LYS A 85 -0.86 -20.43 1.52
CA LYS A 85 -0.49 -19.09 1.04
C LYS A 85 -1.35 -18.00 1.65
N LEU A 86 -0.73 -16.87 1.95
CA LEU A 86 -1.41 -15.67 2.40
C LEU A 86 -2.07 -14.98 1.20
N THR A 87 -3.40 -15.00 1.14
CA THR A 87 -4.17 -14.43 0.01
C THR A 87 -4.66 -13.00 0.28
N ARG A 88 -4.52 -12.49 1.51
CA ARG A 88 -4.92 -11.14 1.93
C ARG A 88 -3.84 -10.52 2.82
N PRO A 89 -3.59 -9.21 2.75
CA PRO A 89 -2.53 -8.57 3.51
C PRO A 89 -2.74 -8.67 5.02
N THR A 90 -1.63 -8.90 5.73
CA THR A 90 -1.60 -8.95 7.20
C THR A 90 -0.45 -8.18 7.83
N GLY A 91 0.52 -7.74 7.03
CA GLY A 91 1.70 -7.01 7.47
C GLY A 91 2.20 -5.97 6.47
N THR A 92 1.34 -5.51 5.55
CA THR A 92 1.75 -4.53 4.53
C THR A 92 2.26 -3.23 5.14
N CYS A 93 3.33 -2.68 4.56
CA CYS A 93 4.06 -1.54 5.11
C CYS A 93 4.85 -0.81 4.01
N GLY A 94 5.22 0.46 4.23
CA GLY A 94 6.26 1.12 3.44
C GLY A 94 5.94 1.31 1.95
N ALA A 95 4.68 1.67 1.63
CA ALA A 95 4.24 1.89 0.26
C ALA A 95 5.01 3.03 -0.44
N LEU A 96 5.14 2.91 -1.76
CA LEU A 96 5.76 3.87 -2.65
C LEU A 96 4.82 4.21 -3.80
N ILE A 97 4.64 5.50 -4.11
CA ILE A 97 4.21 5.95 -5.43
C ILE A 97 5.47 6.19 -6.27
N TYR A 98 5.62 5.43 -7.34
CA TYR A 98 6.83 5.45 -8.17
C TYR A 98 6.85 6.71 -9.04
N ARG A 99 7.94 7.47 -8.96
CA ARG A 99 8.09 8.76 -9.65
C ARG A 99 9.40 8.92 -10.43
N GLY A 100 10.27 7.91 -10.35
CA GLY A 100 11.54 7.91 -11.08
C GLY A 100 11.39 7.44 -12.53
N ASP A 101 12.52 7.38 -13.22
CA ASP A 101 12.58 7.09 -14.67
C ASP A 101 13.30 5.76 -15.03
N ALA A 102 13.76 4.99 -14.04
CA ALA A 102 14.36 3.66 -14.23
C ALA A 102 13.41 2.60 -14.83
N PHE A 103 12.11 2.65 -14.51
CA PHE A 103 11.11 1.76 -15.10
C PHE A 103 10.45 2.40 -16.33
N PRO A 104 9.89 1.60 -17.26
CA PRO A 104 9.15 2.13 -18.40
C PRO A 104 8.06 3.11 -17.98
N ALA A 105 7.75 4.11 -18.81
CA ALA A 105 6.80 5.20 -18.47
C ALA A 105 5.45 4.73 -17.90
N ALA A 106 4.95 3.56 -18.31
CA ALA A 106 3.74 2.95 -17.76
C ALA A 106 3.81 2.58 -16.26
N TYR A 107 4.98 2.67 -15.64
CA TYR A 107 5.23 2.43 -14.22
C TYR A 107 5.13 3.69 -13.39
N ARG A 108 5.33 4.86 -14.00
CA ARG A 108 5.26 6.16 -13.34
C ARG A 108 3.85 6.38 -12.78
N GLY A 109 3.77 6.83 -11.53
CA GLY A 109 2.53 7.00 -10.78
C GLY A 109 1.95 5.72 -10.18
N ASN A 110 2.50 4.54 -10.46
CA ASN A 110 2.00 3.30 -9.87
C ASN A 110 2.40 3.16 -8.40
N ALA A 111 1.59 2.42 -7.64
CA ALA A 111 1.93 2.09 -6.27
C ALA A 111 2.66 0.76 -6.16
N PHE A 112 3.73 0.73 -5.38
CA PHE A 112 4.47 -0.47 -5.00
C PHE A 112 4.38 -0.64 -3.50
N VAL A 113 3.84 -1.77 -3.07
CA VAL A 113 3.46 -1.99 -1.68
C VAL A 113 4.07 -3.31 -1.20
N PRO A 114 5.09 -3.25 -0.33
CA PRO A 114 5.61 -4.43 0.35
C PRO A 114 4.56 -5.18 1.19
N GLU A 115 4.63 -6.51 1.15
CA GLU A 115 3.96 -7.41 2.09
C GLU A 115 4.97 -8.45 2.60
N PRO A 116 5.67 -8.16 3.71
CA PRO A 116 6.72 -9.02 4.25
C PRO A 116 6.19 -10.37 4.72
N CYS A 117 4.93 -10.48 5.14
CA CYS A 117 4.34 -11.76 5.54
C CYS A 117 4.08 -12.68 4.35
N ALA A 118 4.00 -12.14 3.14
CA ALA A 118 3.84 -12.91 1.91
C ALA A 118 5.11 -12.98 1.04
N ASN A 119 6.25 -12.45 1.52
CA ASN A 119 7.53 -12.41 0.82
C ASN A 119 7.45 -11.79 -0.59
N LEU A 120 6.69 -10.70 -0.73
CA LEU A 120 6.42 -10.09 -2.04
C LEU A 120 6.30 -8.56 -1.99
N VAL A 121 6.38 -7.95 -3.17
CA VAL A 121 5.99 -6.56 -3.41
C VAL A 121 4.84 -6.56 -4.41
N LYS A 122 3.71 -5.98 -3.99
CA LYS A 122 2.53 -5.82 -4.83
C LYS A 122 2.63 -4.53 -5.65
N ARG A 123 2.17 -4.57 -6.89
CA ARG A 123 2.00 -3.39 -7.74
C ARG A 123 0.52 -3.11 -7.98
N PHE A 124 0.13 -1.86 -7.86
CA PHE A 124 -1.15 -1.35 -8.34
C PHE A 124 -0.94 -0.35 -9.47
N THR A 125 -1.79 -0.41 -10.49
CA THR A 125 -1.94 0.74 -11.40
C THR A 125 -2.82 1.78 -10.75
N MET A 126 -2.48 3.05 -10.96
CA MET A 126 -3.22 4.17 -10.41
C MET A 126 -4.02 4.86 -11.52
N SER A 127 -5.23 5.26 -11.18
CA SER A 127 -6.11 6.07 -12.04
C SER A 127 -6.80 7.11 -11.17
N GLU A 128 -7.34 8.16 -11.77
CA GLU A 128 -8.01 9.22 -11.05
C GLU A 128 -9.28 9.65 -11.80
N THR A 129 -10.35 9.90 -11.04
CA THR A 129 -11.62 10.42 -11.56
C THR A 129 -12.15 11.43 -10.55
N ASP A 130 -12.46 12.64 -11.01
CA ASP A 130 -12.96 13.74 -10.17
C ASP A 130 -12.11 14.03 -8.91
N GLY A 131 -10.79 13.96 -9.04
CA GLY A 131 -9.87 14.19 -7.91
C GLY A 131 -9.65 12.99 -6.99
N ILE A 132 -10.31 11.86 -7.27
CA ILE A 132 -10.29 10.66 -6.42
C ILE A 132 -9.38 9.60 -7.06
N PRO A 133 -8.22 9.30 -6.46
CA PRO A 133 -7.34 8.25 -6.94
C PRO A 133 -7.92 6.86 -6.64
N LYS A 134 -7.60 5.90 -7.49
CA LYS A 134 -7.98 4.49 -7.36
C LYS A 134 -6.80 3.60 -7.68
N ALA A 135 -6.57 2.62 -6.81
CA ALA A 135 -5.57 1.58 -7.01
C ALA A 135 -6.23 0.31 -7.59
N THR A 136 -5.77 -0.11 -8.77
CA THR A 136 -6.27 -1.29 -9.47
C THR A 136 -5.24 -2.41 -9.41
N ASN A 137 -5.64 -3.55 -8.85
CA ASN A 137 -4.82 -4.76 -8.82
C ASN A 137 -4.60 -5.26 -10.26
N THR A 138 -3.35 -5.32 -10.68
CA THR A 138 -2.99 -5.81 -12.03
C THR A 138 -2.43 -7.23 -12.02
N ALA A 139 -2.24 -7.82 -10.84
CA ALA A 139 -1.66 -9.15 -10.69
C ALA A 139 -2.58 -10.21 -11.31
N LYS A 140 -1.98 -11.11 -12.11
CA LYS A 140 -2.67 -12.26 -12.71
C LYS A 140 -1.97 -13.54 -12.26
N ALA A 141 -2.36 -14.05 -11.09
CA ALA A 141 -1.75 -15.22 -10.45
C ALA A 141 -0.27 -15.10 -10.06
N THR A 142 0.35 -13.92 -10.21
CA THR A 142 1.70 -13.61 -9.75
C THR A 142 1.80 -12.12 -9.40
N GLU A 143 2.64 -11.80 -8.42
CA GLU A 143 2.92 -10.42 -8.02
C GLU A 143 4.08 -9.80 -8.80
N PHE A 144 4.32 -8.50 -8.60
CA PHE A 144 5.40 -7.77 -9.28
C PHE A 144 6.79 -8.33 -8.91
N LEU A 145 7.01 -8.61 -7.63
CA LEU A 145 8.21 -9.27 -7.13
C LEU A 145 7.80 -10.27 -6.04
N THR A 146 8.30 -11.50 -6.14
CA THR A 146 8.12 -12.53 -5.11
C THR A 146 9.46 -13.21 -4.82
N SER A 147 9.60 -13.78 -3.64
CA SER A 147 10.73 -14.62 -3.27
C SER A 147 10.25 -15.91 -2.59
N THR A 148 10.99 -16.99 -2.80
CA THR A 148 10.82 -18.25 -2.06
C THR A 148 11.71 -18.31 -0.81
N ASP A 149 12.64 -17.36 -0.60
CA ASP A 149 13.40 -17.24 0.64
C ASP A 149 12.53 -16.54 1.70
N GLU A 150 12.18 -17.25 2.78
CA GLU A 150 11.36 -16.72 3.88
C GLU A 150 11.97 -15.49 4.59
N ARG A 151 13.29 -15.25 4.42
CA ARG A 151 14.00 -14.09 4.96
C ARG A 151 13.85 -12.86 4.08
N PHE A 152 13.38 -12.99 2.84
CA PHE A 152 12.99 -11.85 2.03
C PHE A 152 11.72 -11.23 2.60
N ARG A 153 11.88 -10.22 3.44
CA ARG A 153 10.78 -9.50 4.10
C ARG A 153 10.90 -8.01 3.78
N PRO A 154 10.46 -7.58 2.58
CA PRO A 154 10.53 -6.17 2.20
C PRO A 154 9.61 -5.36 3.12
N VAL A 155 10.13 -4.26 3.68
CA VAL A 155 9.39 -3.42 4.64
C VAL A 155 9.27 -1.95 4.22
N GLN A 156 9.98 -1.56 3.16
CA GLN A 156 10.00 -0.20 2.66
C GLN A 156 10.34 -0.21 1.17
N ALA A 157 9.59 0.53 0.38
CA ALA A 157 9.95 0.91 -0.98
C ALA A 157 10.26 2.42 -1.03
N ALA A 158 11.25 2.81 -1.84
CA ALA A 158 11.65 4.19 -2.05
C ALA A 158 12.05 4.41 -3.51
N ASN A 159 11.86 5.64 -4.02
CA ASN A 159 12.47 6.03 -5.29
C ASN A 159 13.98 6.22 -5.11
N GLY A 160 14.74 5.87 -6.14
CA GLY A 160 16.13 6.30 -6.27
C GLY A 160 16.25 7.81 -6.54
N PRO A 161 17.47 8.34 -6.64
CA PRO A 161 17.71 9.75 -6.97
C PRO A 161 17.38 10.12 -8.43
N ASP A 162 17.18 9.13 -9.28
CA ASP A 162 16.90 9.19 -10.71
C ASP A 162 15.40 9.32 -11.05
#